data_AF-A0A1L9P3F2-F1
#
_entry.id   AF-A0A1L9P3F2-F1
#
_cell.length_a   1.000
_cell.length_b   1.000
_cell.length_c   1.000
_cell.angle_alpha   90.00
_cell.angle_beta   90.00
_cell.angle_gamma   90.00
#
_symmetry.space_group_name_H-M   'P 1'
#
loop_
_entity.id
_entity.type
_entity.pdbx_description
1 polymer ?
#
loop_
_entity_poly.entity_id
_entity_poly.type
_entity_poly.pdbx_seq_one_letter_code
_entity_poly.pdbx_strand_id
1 'polypeptide(L)'
;MPDVKRNVKLITEQQVINKDSGVEGFPLRAWSIEVYLINDQGEQVAANVFDKVTYNLHPSFGNRANQVVKNPPFRIQEEGWGEFDMQISLTAADKDHVIAHDLNFAQTRYESKHVITFKNPKPALLGVLRESGPVPGDENGLKSKRSAGGEEGSKKKKRTDKSVDMDKLADGLQRLGEDDLLQVVQMVHDNKAPDSYTKNDVEQGEFHVDLYTLPDSLIKMLWEFTQEKGAL
;
A
#
# COMPACT_ATOMS: atom_id res chain seq x y z
N MET A 1 5.56 -10.46 -17.11
CA MET A 1 5.48 -10.47 -15.64
C MET A 1 4.23 -9.70 -15.25
N PRO A 2 3.55 -10.08 -14.16
CA PRO A 2 2.39 -9.35 -13.65
C PRO A 2 2.76 -7.92 -13.23
N ASP A 3 1.76 -7.04 -13.25
CA ASP A 3 1.89 -5.68 -12.76
C ASP A 3 2.03 -5.66 -11.24
N VAL A 4 2.79 -4.69 -10.72
CA VAL A 4 2.97 -4.49 -9.27
C VAL A 4 2.34 -3.18 -8.86
N LYS A 5 1.46 -3.20 -7.87
CA LYS A 5 0.83 -2.00 -7.31
C LYS A 5 1.48 -1.62 -5.98
N ARG A 6 1.65 -0.32 -5.74
CA ARG A 6 2.09 0.24 -4.46
C ARG A 6 1.23 1.44 -4.08
N ASN A 7 0.97 1.57 -2.79
CA ASN A 7 0.28 2.72 -2.23
C ASN A 7 1.31 3.78 -1.84
N VAL A 8 1.31 4.91 -2.54
CA VAL A 8 2.04 6.11 -2.14
C VAL A 8 1.17 6.91 -1.18
N LYS A 9 1.76 7.34 -0.07
CA LYS A 9 1.14 8.24 0.91
C LYS A 9 1.86 9.57 0.89
N LEU A 10 1.11 10.64 0.64
CA LEU A 10 1.57 12.01 0.84
C LEU A 10 1.12 12.46 2.23
N ILE A 11 2.03 13.09 2.98
CA ILE A 11 1.72 13.80 4.22
C ILE A 11 1.97 15.27 3.99
N THR A 12 0.93 16.08 4.20
CA THR A 12 1.03 17.53 4.11
C THR A 12 0.78 18.12 5.49
N GLU A 13 1.68 19.01 5.91
CA GLU A 13 1.57 19.77 7.15
C GLU A 13 1.67 21.25 6.86
N GLN A 14 0.91 22.07 7.59
CA GLN A 14 0.92 23.51 7.46
C GLN A 14 0.62 24.20 8.79
N GLN A 15 1.14 25.42 8.93
CA GLN A 15 0.84 26.30 10.05
C GLN A 15 0.92 27.77 9.62
N VAL A 16 0.09 28.61 10.24
CA VAL A 16 0.22 30.07 10.11
C VAL A 16 1.52 30.50 10.76
N ILE A 17 2.27 31.37 10.08
CA ILE A 17 3.51 31.95 10.61
C ILE A 17 3.33 33.45 10.82
N ASN A 18 4.04 33.99 11.81
CA ASN A 18 3.99 35.41 12.14
C ASN A 18 4.87 36.23 11.18
N LYS A 19 4.47 36.27 9.92
CA LYS A 19 5.06 37.04 8.83
C LYS A 19 3.93 37.63 7.99
N ASP A 20 4.16 38.83 7.46
CA ASP A 20 3.22 39.47 6.54
C ASP A 20 3.16 38.68 5.23
N SER A 21 1.95 38.35 4.78
CA SER A 21 1.71 37.70 3.49
C SER A 21 1.79 38.68 2.32
N GLY A 22 1.67 39.97 2.58
CA GLY A 22 1.48 41.01 1.57
C GLY A 22 0.08 40.99 0.95
N VAL A 23 -0.86 40.20 1.48
CA VAL A 23 -2.23 40.07 0.98
C VAL A 23 -3.22 40.25 2.13
N GLU A 24 -4.04 41.30 2.03
CA GLU A 24 -5.02 41.65 3.07
C GLU A 24 -6.02 40.50 3.32
N GLY A 25 -6.18 40.11 4.58
CA GLY A 25 -7.10 39.05 5.00
C GLY A 25 -6.57 37.62 4.87
N PHE A 26 -5.38 37.40 4.29
CA PHE A 26 -4.82 36.07 4.10
C PHE A 26 -3.52 35.90 4.90
N PRO A 27 -3.47 35.02 5.92
CA PRO A 27 -2.25 34.78 6.67
C PRO A 27 -1.21 34.03 5.82
N LEU A 28 0.08 34.34 6.03
CA LEU A 28 1.15 33.54 5.45
C LEU A 28 1.27 32.22 6.21
N ARG A 29 1.47 31.12 5.49
CA ARG A 29 1.63 29.78 6.06
C ARG A 29 2.97 29.19 5.66
N ALA A 30 3.62 28.52 6.59
CA ALA A 30 4.66 27.55 6.25
C ALA A 30 3.99 26.20 6.04
N TRP A 31 4.34 25.51 4.96
CA TRP A 31 3.81 24.20 4.64
C TRP A 31 4.92 23.27 4.16
N SER A 32 4.71 21.97 4.31
CA SER A 32 5.62 20.93 3.88
C SER A 32 4.89 19.70 3.37
N ILE A 33 5.47 19.00 2.40
CA ILE A 33 4.93 17.78 1.82
C ILE A 33 6.01 16.70 1.88
N GLU A 34 5.66 15.52 2.35
CA GLU A 34 6.50 14.32 2.40
C GLU A 34 5.86 13.16 1.64
N VAL A 35 6.69 12.25 1.10
CA VAL A 35 6.28 11.10 0.30
C VAL A 35 6.77 9.81 0.96
N TYR A 36 5.83 8.89 1.17
CA TYR A 36 6.09 7.56 1.72
C TYR A 36 5.41 6.47 0.89
N LEU A 37 5.80 5.23 1.12
CA LEU A 37 5.03 4.06 0.72
C LEU A 37 4.29 3.49 1.93
N ILE A 38 3.17 2.82 1.65
CA ILE A 38 2.50 1.95 2.62
C ILE A 38 2.81 0.51 2.23
N ASN A 39 3.45 -0.22 3.15
CA ASN A 39 3.78 -1.63 2.94
C ASN A 39 2.55 -2.54 3.11
N ASP A 40 2.73 -3.84 2.92
CA ASP A 40 1.68 -4.85 3.05
C ASP A 40 1.17 -5.03 4.50
N GLN A 41 1.93 -4.56 5.50
CA GLN A 41 1.50 -4.50 6.90
C GLN A 41 0.73 -3.21 7.24
N GLY A 42 0.55 -2.30 6.28
CA GLY A 42 -0.11 -1.01 6.49
C GLY A 42 0.78 0.05 7.14
N GLU A 43 2.07 -0.23 7.29
CA GLU A 43 3.05 0.68 7.90
C GLU A 43 3.62 1.65 6.87
N GLN A 44 4.02 2.83 7.35
CA GLN A 44 4.69 3.84 6.56
C GLN A 44 6.18 3.49 6.42
N VAL A 45 6.63 3.28 5.19
CA VAL A 45 8.04 2.99 4.87
C VAL A 45 8.62 4.01 3.90
N ALA A 46 9.95 4.11 3.86
CA ALA A 46 10.64 5.00 2.95
C ALA A 46 10.31 4.65 1.49
N ALA A 47 10.06 5.65 0.66
CA ALA A 47 9.73 5.46 -0.75
C ALA A 47 10.98 5.27 -1.64
N ASN A 48 11.84 4.30 -1.28
CA ASN A 48 13.13 4.03 -1.91
C ASN A 48 13.04 3.58 -3.39
N VAL A 49 11.84 3.24 -3.87
CA VAL A 49 11.59 2.90 -5.27
C VAL A 49 11.76 4.10 -6.22
N PHE A 50 11.73 5.32 -5.68
CA PHE A 50 11.91 6.55 -6.45
C PHE A 50 13.33 7.10 -6.27
N ASP A 51 13.99 7.43 -7.39
CA ASP A 51 15.30 8.07 -7.40
C ASP A 51 15.21 9.56 -7.06
N LYS A 52 14.07 10.17 -7.38
CA LYS A 52 13.75 11.57 -7.10
C LYS A 52 12.25 11.83 -7.17
N VAL A 53 11.84 12.92 -6.55
CA VAL A 53 10.50 13.50 -6.66
C VAL A 53 10.63 14.93 -7.16
N THR A 54 9.81 15.29 -8.14
CA THR A 54 9.71 16.65 -8.67
C THR A 54 8.35 17.24 -8.30
N TYR A 55 8.36 18.36 -7.60
CA TYR A 55 7.16 19.12 -7.23
C TYR A 55 6.99 20.28 -8.20
N ASN A 56 5.87 20.28 -8.94
CA ASN A 56 5.51 21.33 -9.87
C ASN A 56 4.55 22.31 -9.18
N LEU A 57 5.10 23.24 -8.42
CA LEU A 57 4.36 24.25 -7.66
C LEU A 57 3.72 25.29 -8.59
N HIS A 58 2.85 26.11 -8.01
CA HIS A 58 2.24 27.24 -8.73
C HIS A 58 3.31 28.18 -9.33
N PRO A 59 3.10 28.77 -10.53
CA PRO A 59 4.08 29.65 -11.18
C PRO A 59 4.53 30.87 -10.35
N SER A 60 3.74 31.29 -9.35
CA SER A 60 4.10 32.38 -8.42
C SER A 60 5.38 32.11 -7.62
N PHE A 61 5.82 30.86 -7.50
CA PHE A 61 7.09 30.49 -6.87
C PHE A 61 8.32 30.79 -7.76
N GLY A 62 8.11 31.26 -9.00
CA GLY A 62 9.18 31.69 -9.91
C GLY A 62 10.17 30.56 -10.20
N ASN A 63 11.46 30.82 -9.98
CA ASN A 63 12.52 29.82 -10.18
C ASN A 63 12.37 28.58 -9.28
N ARG A 64 11.58 28.68 -8.20
CA ARG A 64 11.29 27.57 -7.28
C ARG A 64 10.00 26.81 -7.64
N ALA A 65 9.34 27.16 -8.75
CA ALA A 65 8.12 26.47 -9.17
C ALA A 65 8.37 24.99 -9.52
N ASN A 66 9.59 24.59 -9.86
CA ASN A 66 9.95 23.20 -10.08
C ASN A 66 11.05 22.80 -9.08
N GLN A 67 10.73 21.97 -8.10
CA GLN A 67 11.69 21.53 -7.07
C GLN A 67 11.95 20.04 -7.18
N VAL A 68 13.22 19.64 -7.20
CA VAL A 68 13.63 18.23 -7.30
C VAL A 68 14.31 17.80 -6.00
N VAL A 69 13.74 16.80 -5.33
CA VAL A 69 14.29 16.19 -4.11
C VAL A 69 14.69 14.74 -4.41
N LYS A 70 15.88 14.33 -3.99
CA LYS A 70 16.45 13.01 -4.34
C LYS A 70 16.44 11.99 -3.21
N ASN A 71 16.21 12.42 -1.98
CA ASN A 71 16.31 11.54 -0.82
C ASN A 71 14.94 11.43 -0.12
N PRO A 72 14.48 10.22 0.23
CA PRO A 72 13.33 10.02 1.11
C PRO A 72 13.51 10.79 2.43
N PRO A 73 12.41 11.35 3.01
CA PRO A 73 11.02 11.26 2.58
C PRO A 73 10.62 12.30 1.52
N PHE A 74 11.59 12.77 0.73
CA PHE A 74 11.40 13.73 -0.36
C PHE A 74 10.81 15.08 0.08
N ARG A 75 11.02 15.43 1.36
CA ARG A 75 10.42 16.61 1.98
C ARG A 75 10.73 17.89 1.21
N ILE A 76 9.69 18.64 0.84
CA ILE A 76 9.79 20.06 0.50
C ILE A 76 9.18 20.92 1.59
N GLN A 77 9.62 22.17 1.68
CA GLN A 77 9.06 23.16 2.59
C GLN A 77 9.06 24.52 1.93
N GLU A 78 7.93 25.22 2.03
CA GLU A 78 7.72 26.52 1.41
C GLU A 78 6.79 27.39 2.25
N GLU A 79 6.73 28.67 1.89
CA GLU A 79 5.82 29.64 2.49
C GLU A 79 4.86 30.19 1.42
N GLY A 80 3.58 30.30 1.75
CA GLY A 80 2.56 30.80 0.84
C GLY A 80 1.26 31.11 1.56
N TRP A 81 0.46 32.00 0.96
CA TRP A 81 -0.85 32.40 1.49
C TRP A 81 -2.01 31.71 0.76
N GLY A 82 -1.75 31.18 -0.45
CA GLY A 82 -2.76 30.60 -1.33
C GLY A 82 -2.69 29.08 -1.41
N GLU A 83 -3.85 28.48 -1.63
CA GLU A 83 -4.07 27.06 -1.93
C GLU A 83 -3.95 26.85 -3.44
N PHE A 84 -3.50 25.66 -3.87
CA PHE A 84 -3.41 25.33 -5.30
C PHE A 84 -3.25 23.83 -5.53
N ASP A 85 -3.71 23.38 -6.70
CA ASP A 85 -3.40 22.07 -7.24
C ASP A 85 -1.99 22.03 -7.83
N MET A 86 -1.27 20.94 -7.57
CA MET A 86 0.04 20.68 -8.14
C MET A 86 0.17 19.26 -8.68
N GLN A 87 1.15 19.09 -9.57
CA GLN A 87 1.59 17.75 -9.99
C GLN A 87 2.88 17.40 -9.26
N ILE A 88 2.92 16.18 -8.72
CA ILE A 88 4.10 15.58 -8.10
C ILE A 88 4.55 14.42 -8.99
N SER A 89 5.70 14.55 -9.62
CA SER A 89 6.30 13.53 -10.48
C SER A 89 7.31 12.69 -9.70
N LEU A 90 7.01 11.41 -9.54
CA LEU A 90 7.81 10.42 -8.85
C LEU A 90 8.63 9.63 -9.88
N THR A 91 9.93 9.85 -9.94
CA THR A 91 10.82 9.17 -10.90
C THR A 91 11.25 7.82 -10.35
N ALA A 92 10.77 6.73 -10.95
CA ALA A 92 11.24 5.38 -10.70
C ALA A 92 12.16 4.89 -11.83
N ALA A 93 12.79 3.73 -11.63
CA ALA A 93 13.72 3.15 -12.61
C ALA A 93 13.08 2.78 -13.96
N ASP A 94 11.75 2.62 -14.03
CA ASP A 94 11.03 2.36 -15.28
C ASP A 94 10.58 3.65 -15.97
N LYS A 95 9.89 4.53 -15.24
CA LYS A 95 9.35 5.80 -15.75
C LYS A 95 8.97 6.75 -14.60
N ASP A 96 8.54 7.95 -14.99
CA ASP A 96 7.89 8.89 -14.10
C ASP A 96 6.42 8.53 -13.86
N HIS A 97 5.99 8.64 -12.60
CA HIS A 97 4.60 8.53 -12.18
C HIS A 97 4.11 9.88 -11.66
N VAL A 98 3.03 10.41 -12.22
CA VAL A 98 2.51 11.73 -11.85
C VAL A 98 1.27 11.57 -10.97
N ILE A 99 1.28 12.25 -9.83
CA ILE A 99 0.18 12.35 -8.89
C ILE A 99 -0.32 13.80 -8.86
N ALA A 100 -1.64 13.99 -8.85
CA ALA A 100 -2.26 15.27 -8.53
C ALA A 100 -2.35 15.43 -7.01
N HIS A 101 -1.97 16.59 -6.50
CA HIS A 101 -2.04 16.93 -5.09
C HIS A 101 -2.64 18.31 -4.90
N ASP A 102 -3.69 18.39 -4.09
CA ASP A 102 -4.30 19.65 -3.65
C ASP A 102 -3.61 20.13 -2.37
N LEU A 103 -2.91 21.27 -2.45
CA LEU A 103 -2.41 21.98 -1.28
C LEU A 103 -3.52 22.89 -0.74
N ASN A 104 -4.13 22.49 0.37
CA ASN A 104 -5.15 23.26 1.05
C ASN A 104 -4.84 23.46 2.55
N PHE A 105 -5.58 24.36 3.18
CA PHE A 105 -5.36 24.79 4.56
C PHE A 105 -6.54 24.45 5.48
N ALA A 106 -7.42 23.54 5.06
CA ALA A 106 -8.58 23.09 5.83
C ALA A 106 -8.16 22.37 7.14
N GLN A 107 -7.03 21.67 7.12
CA GLN A 107 -6.45 20.99 8.28
C GLN A 107 -4.97 21.38 8.44
N THR A 108 -4.44 21.35 9.67
CA THR A 108 -3.01 21.58 9.94
C THR A 108 -2.14 20.43 9.44
N ARG A 109 -2.72 19.23 9.34
CA ARG A 109 -2.10 18.05 8.77
C ARG A 109 -3.16 17.20 8.08
N TYR A 110 -2.85 16.71 6.89
CA TYR A 110 -3.69 15.75 6.17
C TYR A 110 -2.84 14.78 5.35
N GLU A 111 -3.47 13.69 4.92
CA GLU A 111 -2.82 12.60 4.20
C GLU A 111 -3.61 12.26 2.94
N SER A 112 -2.93 11.96 1.83
CA SER A 112 -3.56 11.45 0.62
C SER A 112 -2.86 10.17 0.14
N LYS A 113 -3.65 9.18 -0.28
CA LYS A 113 -3.17 7.87 -0.74
C LYS A 113 -3.40 7.71 -2.23
N HIS A 114 -2.39 7.24 -2.95
CA HIS A 114 -2.38 7.10 -4.40
C HIS A 114 -1.83 5.74 -4.80
N VAL A 115 -2.54 5.01 -5.65
CA VAL A 115 -2.09 3.71 -6.15
C VAL A 115 -1.24 3.92 -7.40
N ILE A 116 0.01 3.47 -7.35
CA ILE A 116 0.91 3.45 -8.50
C ILE A 116 1.04 2.03 -9.02
N THR A 117 0.96 1.87 -10.34
CA THR A 117 1.13 0.59 -11.02
C THR A 117 2.43 0.57 -11.82
N PHE A 118 3.35 -0.29 -11.41
CA PHE A 118 4.57 -0.64 -12.13
C PHE A 118 4.23 -1.76 -13.11
N LYS A 119 4.25 -1.45 -14.41
CA LYS A 119 3.82 -2.40 -15.45
C LYS A 119 4.97 -3.29 -15.88
N ASN A 120 4.81 -4.62 -15.74
CA ASN A 120 5.83 -5.60 -16.10
C ASN A 120 7.27 -5.19 -15.66
N PRO A 121 7.51 -4.92 -14.36
CA PRO A 121 8.77 -4.34 -13.89
C PRO A 121 9.95 -5.28 -14.12
N LYS A 122 11.11 -4.70 -14.50
CA LYS A 122 12.35 -5.45 -14.72
C LYS A 122 12.91 -6.02 -13.39
N PRO A 123 13.76 -7.06 -13.42
CA PRO A 123 14.30 -7.69 -12.21
C PRO A 123 14.94 -6.74 -11.19
N ALA A 124 15.64 -5.69 -11.63
CA ALA A 124 16.23 -4.71 -10.73
C ALA A 124 15.16 -3.91 -9.95
N LEU A 125 14.12 -3.45 -10.65
CA LEU A 125 12.99 -2.72 -10.03
C LEU A 125 12.15 -3.64 -9.13
N LEU A 126 11.98 -4.90 -9.51
CA LEU A 126 11.35 -5.92 -8.65
C LEU A 126 12.10 -6.12 -7.33
N GLY A 127 13.44 -6.06 -7.36
CA GLY A 127 14.28 -6.14 -6.16
C GLY A 127 13.98 -5.02 -5.16
N VAL A 128 13.86 -3.78 -5.65
CA VAL A 128 13.54 -2.61 -4.81
C VAL A 128 12.08 -2.63 -4.35
N LEU A 129 11.14 -3.01 -5.24
CA LEU A 129 9.72 -3.11 -4.90
C LEU A 129 9.47 -4.12 -3.78
N ARG A 130 10.30 -5.16 -3.65
CA ARG A 130 10.22 -6.16 -2.59
C ARG A 130 10.39 -5.58 -1.18
N GLU A 131 11.10 -4.46 -1.03
CA GLU A 131 11.29 -3.78 0.27
C GLU A 131 10.00 -3.21 0.84
N SER A 132 8.98 -2.99 0.00
CA SER A 132 7.70 -2.38 0.36
C SER A 132 6.50 -3.32 0.21
N GLY A 133 6.74 -4.61 -0.04
CA GLY A 133 5.69 -5.62 -0.13
C GLY A 133 5.99 -6.71 -1.16
N PRO A 134 5.09 -7.70 -1.30
CA PRO A 134 5.30 -8.83 -2.20
C PRO A 134 5.40 -8.41 -3.67
N VAL A 135 6.14 -9.19 -4.45
CA VAL A 135 6.27 -9.03 -5.90
C VAL A 135 5.98 -10.34 -6.65
N PRO A 136 5.49 -10.27 -7.90
CA PRO A 136 5.19 -11.46 -8.68
C PRO A 136 6.39 -12.39 -8.85
N GLY A 137 6.17 -13.68 -8.63
CA GLY A 137 7.22 -14.70 -8.66
C GLY A 137 7.77 -15.07 -7.28
N ASP A 138 7.33 -14.41 -6.19
CA ASP A 138 7.66 -14.83 -4.83
C ASP A 138 7.03 -16.19 -4.46
N GLU A 139 5.97 -16.61 -5.15
CA GLU A 139 5.36 -17.94 -4.98
C GLU A 139 6.10 -19.06 -5.73
N ASN A 140 6.97 -18.75 -6.70
CA ASN A 140 7.70 -19.76 -7.48
C ASN A 140 9.20 -19.58 -7.36
N GLY A 141 9.79 -20.37 -6.46
CA GLY A 141 11.14 -20.24 -5.95
C GLY A 141 12.23 -19.95 -6.97
N LEU A 142 13.08 -18.98 -6.62
CA LEU A 142 14.43 -18.86 -7.15
C LEU A 142 15.44 -18.97 -6.00
N LYS A 143 15.79 -20.23 -5.72
CA LYS A 143 17.20 -20.59 -5.53
C LYS A 143 17.98 -20.04 -6.73
N SER A 144 18.51 -18.82 -6.65
CA SER A 144 19.53 -18.37 -7.59
C SER A 144 20.91 -18.73 -7.05
N LYS A 145 21.31 -19.92 -7.48
CA LYS A 145 22.62 -20.54 -7.51
C LYS A 145 23.76 -19.57 -7.88
N ARG A 146 24.61 -19.23 -6.90
CA ARG A 146 26.11 -19.23 -6.91
C ARG A 146 26.51 -19.31 -5.43
N SER A 147 27.12 -20.36 -4.91
CA SER A 147 28.41 -20.95 -5.28
C SER A 147 28.46 -22.44 -4.90
N ALA A 148 29.27 -23.19 -5.66
CA ALA A 148 29.55 -24.60 -5.46
C ALA A 148 30.33 -24.86 -4.16
N GLY A 149 30.04 -25.99 -3.51
CA GLY A 149 30.95 -26.65 -2.57
C GLY A 149 30.26 -27.30 -1.37
N GLY A 150 30.25 -28.64 -1.34
CA GLY A 150 30.47 -29.39 -0.10
C GLY A 150 29.27 -29.79 0.76
N GLU A 151 28.87 -31.07 0.60
CA GLU A 151 28.62 -32.07 1.66
C GLU A 151 27.52 -31.92 2.72
N GLU A 152 27.09 -33.12 3.12
CA GLU A 152 25.97 -33.53 3.95
C GLU A 152 25.91 -32.93 5.35
N GLY A 153 24.68 -32.86 5.88
CA GLY A 153 24.47 -33.10 7.31
C GLY A 153 23.51 -32.16 8.02
N SER A 154 22.41 -32.76 8.47
CA SER A 154 21.74 -32.48 9.75
C SER A 154 20.60 -31.46 9.79
N LYS A 155 19.40 -32.04 9.98
CA LYS A 155 18.15 -31.47 10.52
C LYS A 155 18.37 -30.34 11.54
N LYS A 156 17.72 -29.19 11.32
CA LYS A 156 17.10 -28.42 12.41
C LYS A 156 15.84 -27.71 11.92
N LYS A 157 14.76 -28.06 12.60
CA LYS A 157 13.35 -27.66 12.49
C LYS A 157 13.18 -26.19 12.94
N LYS A 158 12.57 -25.31 12.13
CA LYS A 158 11.73 -24.20 12.65
C LYS A 158 10.85 -23.57 11.57
N ARG A 159 9.54 -23.76 11.78
CA ARG A 159 8.36 -22.98 11.35
C ARG A 159 8.08 -22.84 9.86
N THR A 160 7.23 -23.77 9.41
CA THR A 160 6.38 -23.69 8.22
C THR A 160 5.43 -22.50 8.37
N ASP A 161 5.70 -21.40 7.67
CA ASP A 161 4.67 -20.40 7.36
C ASP A 161 3.82 -21.05 6.26
N LYS A 162 2.72 -21.69 6.66
CA LYS A 162 1.81 -22.35 5.72
C LYS A 162 1.10 -21.26 4.94
N SER A 163 1.46 -21.11 3.67
CA SER A 163 0.56 -20.54 2.66
C SER A 163 -0.81 -21.20 2.80
N VAL A 164 -1.87 -20.39 2.94
CA VAL A 164 -3.26 -20.86 2.99
C VAL A 164 -3.60 -21.48 1.64
N ASP A 165 -4.19 -22.67 1.64
CA ASP A 165 -4.59 -23.39 0.42
C ASP A 165 -6.06 -23.03 0.13
N MET A 166 -6.31 -22.20 -0.88
CA MET A 166 -7.64 -21.64 -1.15
C MET A 166 -8.67 -22.72 -1.48
N ASP A 167 -8.27 -23.78 -2.17
CA ASP A 167 -9.15 -24.88 -2.54
C ASP A 167 -9.58 -25.65 -1.29
N LYS A 168 -8.65 -25.92 -0.37
CA LYS A 168 -8.97 -26.54 0.92
C LYS A 168 -9.79 -25.63 1.83
N LEU A 169 -9.54 -24.32 1.79
CA LEU A 169 -10.34 -23.36 2.55
C LEU A 169 -11.79 -23.38 2.07
N ALA A 170 -12.01 -23.31 0.76
CA ALA A 170 -13.34 -23.37 0.16
C ALA A 170 -14.09 -24.66 0.53
N ASP A 171 -13.41 -25.81 0.44
CA ASP A 171 -13.95 -27.10 0.85
C ASP A 171 -14.28 -27.15 2.34
N GLY A 172 -13.40 -26.61 3.19
CA GLY A 172 -13.59 -26.61 4.64
C GLY A 172 -14.72 -25.71 5.08
N LEU A 173 -14.86 -24.52 4.49
CA LEU A 173 -15.98 -23.61 4.76
C LEU A 173 -17.34 -24.25 4.46
N GLN A 174 -17.44 -25.05 3.39
CA GLN A 174 -18.68 -25.77 3.05
C GLN A 174 -19.00 -26.93 4.01
N ARG A 175 -18.03 -27.38 4.81
CA ARG A 175 -18.20 -28.48 5.78
C ARG A 175 -18.54 -28.00 7.19
N LEU A 176 -18.53 -26.68 7.42
CA LEU A 176 -18.86 -26.10 8.72
C LEU A 176 -20.35 -26.28 9.04
N GLY A 177 -20.65 -26.42 10.32
CA GLY A 177 -22.03 -26.45 10.81
C GLY A 177 -22.68 -25.08 10.76
N GLU A 178 -24.01 -25.03 10.90
CA GLU A 178 -24.82 -23.80 10.84
C GLU A 178 -24.33 -22.70 11.80
N ASP A 179 -24.03 -23.05 13.06
CA ASP A 179 -23.51 -22.12 14.07
C ASP A 179 -22.13 -21.54 13.69
N ASP A 180 -21.27 -22.35 13.08
CA ASP A 180 -19.93 -21.95 12.65
C ASP A 180 -19.99 -21.08 11.38
N LEU A 181 -20.95 -21.36 10.49
CA LEU A 181 -21.21 -20.54 9.29
C LEU A 181 -21.66 -19.13 9.68
N LEU A 182 -22.51 -18.97 10.69
CA LEU A 182 -22.88 -17.64 11.20
C LEU A 182 -21.66 -16.86 11.70
N GLN A 183 -20.72 -17.54 12.36
CA GLN A 183 -19.47 -16.92 12.81
C GLN A 183 -18.58 -16.53 11.63
N VAL A 184 -18.50 -17.34 10.57
CA VAL A 184 -17.81 -16.99 9.32
C VAL A 184 -18.42 -15.74 8.67
N VAL A 185 -19.75 -15.67 8.56
CA VAL A 185 -20.44 -14.49 7.99
C VAL A 185 -20.10 -13.23 8.78
N GLN A 186 -20.11 -13.32 10.12
CA GLN A 186 -19.74 -12.21 10.99
C GLN A 186 -18.28 -11.78 10.77
N MET A 187 -17.34 -12.75 10.74
CA MET A 187 -15.92 -12.48 10.50
C MET A 187 -15.69 -11.78 9.15
N VAL A 188 -16.41 -12.19 8.11
CA VAL A 188 -16.36 -11.54 6.79
C VAL A 188 -16.94 -10.13 6.86
N HIS A 189 -18.08 -9.93 7.55
CA HIS A 189 -18.69 -8.61 7.66
C HIS A 189 -17.81 -7.58 8.38
N ASP A 190 -17.14 -8.01 9.46
CA ASP A 190 -16.32 -7.14 10.31
C ASP A 190 -14.97 -6.80 9.68
N ASN A 191 -14.46 -7.65 8.78
CA ASN A 191 -13.09 -7.55 8.27
C ASN A 191 -12.99 -7.51 6.74
N LYS A 192 -14.12 -7.40 6.01
CA LYS A 192 -14.09 -7.22 4.55
C LYS A 192 -13.49 -5.86 4.18
N ALA A 193 -12.80 -5.82 3.04
CA ALA A 193 -12.35 -4.59 2.43
C ALA A 193 -13.40 -4.05 1.44
N PRO A 194 -13.32 -2.76 1.04
CA PRO A 194 -14.27 -2.17 0.08
C PRO A 194 -14.30 -2.86 -1.29
N ASP A 195 -13.25 -3.59 -1.65
CA ASP A 195 -13.10 -4.38 -2.89
C ASP A 195 -13.48 -5.86 -2.72
N SER A 196 -13.85 -6.30 -1.52
CA SER A 196 -14.32 -7.66 -1.27
C SER A 196 -15.72 -7.90 -1.82
N TYR A 197 -15.88 -8.97 -2.58
CA TYR A 197 -17.16 -9.38 -3.13
C TYR A 197 -17.89 -10.34 -2.18
N THR A 198 -18.98 -9.84 -1.61
CA THR A 198 -19.91 -10.61 -0.76
C THR A 198 -21.33 -10.33 -1.22
N LYS A 199 -22.14 -11.38 -1.41
CA LYS A 199 -23.57 -11.25 -1.70
C LYS A 199 -24.36 -12.04 -0.65
N ASN A 200 -25.24 -11.34 0.06
CA ASN A 200 -26.11 -11.92 1.07
C ASN A 200 -27.53 -12.07 0.50
N ASP A 201 -28.01 -13.30 0.35
CA ASP A 201 -29.36 -13.63 -0.10
C ASP A 201 -30.19 -14.09 1.10
N VAL A 202 -30.87 -13.11 1.73
CA VAL A 202 -31.62 -13.33 2.98
C VAL A 202 -32.89 -14.16 2.75
N GLU A 203 -33.42 -14.18 1.52
CA GLU A 203 -34.65 -14.94 1.20
C GLU A 203 -34.37 -16.43 1.01
N GLN A 204 -33.19 -16.78 0.46
CA GLN A 204 -32.75 -18.17 0.30
C GLN A 204 -31.87 -18.66 1.46
N GLY A 205 -31.45 -17.76 2.37
CA GLY A 205 -30.53 -18.09 3.46
C GLY A 205 -29.09 -18.37 2.97
N GLU A 206 -28.71 -17.83 1.81
CA GLU A 206 -27.43 -18.11 1.16
C GLU A 206 -26.47 -16.93 1.28
N PHE A 207 -25.23 -17.22 1.70
CA PHE A 207 -24.16 -16.24 1.75
C PHE A 207 -23.06 -16.61 0.74
N HIS A 208 -22.90 -15.79 -0.29
CA HIS A 208 -21.87 -15.95 -1.31
C HIS A 208 -20.68 -15.05 -1.01
N VAL A 209 -19.49 -15.61 -1.04
CA VAL A 209 -18.24 -14.89 -0.83
C VAL A 209 -17.20 -15.33 -1.84
N ASP A 210 -16.51 -14.37 -2.46
CA ASP A 210 -15.36 -14.66 -3.32
C ASP A 210 -14.07 -14.58 -2.50
N LEU A 211 -13.50 -15.74 -2.19
CA LEU A 211 -12.29 -15.86 -1.36
C LEU A 211 -11.07 -15.12 -1.94
N TYR A 212 -11.00 -14.95 -3.26
CA TYR A 212 -9.88 -14.25 -3.92
C TYR A 212 -10.00 -12.72 -3.83
N THR A 213 -11.15 -12.22 -3.38
CA THR A 213 -11.39 -10.78 -3.16
C THR A 213 -11.30 -10.40 -1.68
N LEU A 214 -11.10 -11.39 -0.80
CA LEU A 214 -10.95 -11.15 0.63
C LEU A 214 -9.51 -10.70 0.96
N PRO A 215 -9.34 -9.85 1.98
CA PRO A 215 -8.00 -9.51 2.47
C PRO A 215 -7.28 -10.76 3.00
N ASP A 216 -5.96 -10.83 2.79
CA ASP A 216 -5.13 -11.95 3.27
C ASP A 216 -5.28 -12.19 4.78
N SER A 217 -5.49 -11.12 5.56
CA SER A 217 -5.75 -11.21 7.00
C SER A 217 -7.05 -11.97 7.29
N LEU A 218 -8.12 -11.68 6.55
CA LEU A 218 -9.41 -12.38 6.67
C LEU A 218 -9.30 -13.82 6.17
N ILE A 219 -8.59 -14.06 5.06
CA ILE A 219 -8.32 -15.40 4.54
C ILE A 219 -7.59 -16.26 5.60
N LYS A 220 -6.58 -15.70 6.27
CA LYS A 220 -5.88 -16.38 7.38
C LYS A 220 -6.80 -16.65 8.57
N MET A 221 -7.63 -15.68 8.96
CA MET A 221 -8.59 -15.86 10.05
C MET A 221 -9.62 -16.95 9.74
N LEU A 222 -10.14 -16.99 8.51
CA LEU A 222 -11.06 -18.03 8.05
C LEU A 222 -10.37 -19.40 8.02
N TRP A 223 -9.12 -19.46 7.57
CA TRP A 223 -8.32 -20.69 7.58
C TRP A 223 -8.07 -21.22 8.98
N GLU A 224 -7.61 -20.38 9.91
CA GLU A 224 -7.39 -20.76 11.31
C GLU A 224 -8.69 -21.23 11.95
N PHE A 225 -9.79 -20.50 11.74
CA PHE A 225 -11.09 -20.89 12.25
C PHE A 225 -11.54 -22.26 11.71
N THR A 226 -11.42 -22.47 10.41
CA THR A 226 -11.82 -23.73 9.76
C THR A 226 -10.91 -24.89 10.21
N GLN A 227 -9.63 -24.61 10.49
CA GLN A 227 -8.69 -25.56 11.08
C GLN A 227 -9.08 -25.95 12.50
N GLU A 228 -9.44 -24.98 13.35
CA GLU A 228 -9.87 -25.20 14.73
C GLU A 228 -11.16 -26.02 14.82
N LYS A 229 -12.06 -25.82 13.85
CA LYS A 229 -13.30 -26.58 13.73
C LYS A 229 -13.10 -27.97 13.10
N GLY A 230 -11.87 -28.32 12.71
CA GLY A 230 -11.54 -29.63 12.16
C GLY A 230 -12.11 -29.87 10.77
N ALA A 231 -12.37 -28.80 10.01
CA ALA A 231 -12.98 -28.86 8.68
C ALA A 231 -11.96 -28.82 7.51
N LEU A 232 -10.66 -28.67 7.82
CA LEU A 232 -9.53 -28.72 6.86
C LEU A 232 -8.78 -30.06 6.85
#